data_AF-A0A5B9FS80-F1
#
_entry.id   AF-A0A5B9FS80-F1
#
_cell.length_a   1.000
_cell.length_b   1.000
_cell.length_c   1.000
_cell.angle_alpha   90.00
_cell.angle_beta   90.00
_cell.angle_gamma   90.00
#
_symmetry.space_group_name_H-M   'P 1'
#
loop_
_entity.id
_entity.type
_entity.pdbx_description
1 polymer ?
#
loop_
_entity_poly.entity_id
_entity_poly.type
_entity_poly.pdbx_seq_one_letter_code
_entity_poly.pdbx_strand_id
1 'polypeptide(L)'
;MKKIVLILLFCTQFAFAQLALVRLDGKVGYLNKKGEFAIKPQYDKAKDFSDGLAAVNVDGKWGFINTNGELAIPAGFDDVEYFNSGLCVVSKDRKRFYINKKGETVETPATDKYYDFEDGVAIIRKGEKVGLMNAKCAVIVDYKYDVIKSFEGDYARVKNDGKWGIIDKTGKVVIELQYEEIGNLYKNITWAKSGDAFGLITAGKFKAIEGVDKIWDFYAQDITYARKDKKIGFIDTKGNWVIEPKFDKVKAFSKNLAPVLVGKKWGYVNTSGNLIVDAVYDDAEVFSEDGLAPVKLKNWGFIDTTGKIIIPTEYDITAASIGSIFGKEEKGFIDGLVRVKNSKKKWGFLDTKGQLFTGKWFDNAELFKQ
;
A
#
# COMPACT_ATOMS: atom_id res chain seq x y z
N MET A 1 -22.77 -32.61 41.87
CA MET A 1 -22.38 -32.52 40.43
C MET A 1 -22.53 -31.06 40.00
N LYS A 2 -21.41 -30.33 39.82
CA LYS A 2 -21.43 -28.92 39.39
C LYS A 2 -21.59 -28.88 37.86
N LYS A 3 -22.65 -28.24 37.37
CA LYS A 3 -22.86 -28.02 35.94
C LYS A 3 -21.86 -26.98 35.45
N ILE A 4 -20.92 -27.39 34.60
CA ILE A 4 -20.05 -26.49 33.85
C ILE A 4 -20.88 -25.95 32.68
N VAL A 5 -21.18 -24.65 32.71
CA VAL A 5 -21.78 -23.94 31.58
C VAL A 5 -20.66 -23.59 30.62
N LEU A 6 -20.59 -24.29 29.49
CA LEU A 6 -19.66 -24.01 28.40
C LEU A 6 -20.24 -22.86 27.57
N ILE A 7 -19.70 -21.64 27.73
CA ILE A 7 -20.02 -20.51 26.87
C ILE A 7 -19.16 -20.64 25.60
N LEU A 8 -19.77 -21.11 24.52
CA LEU A 8 -19.19 -21.09 23.18
C LEU A 8 -19.21 -19.63 22.67
N LEU A 9 -18.06 -18.96 22.73
CA LEU A 9 -17.84 -17.73 21.96
C LEU A 9 -17.78 -18.10 20.47
N PHE A 10 -18.88 -17.89 19.75
CA PHE A 10 -18.86 -17.82 18.30
C PHE A 10 -18.17 -16.52 17.90
N CYS A 11 -16.87 -16.61 17.59
CA CYS A 11 -16.18 -15.55 16.88
C CYS A 11 -16.64 -15.60 15.42
N THR A 12 -17.72 -14.87 15.09
CA THR A 12 -18.15 -14.73 13.70
C THR A 12 -17.09 -13.90 12.97
N GLN A 13 -16.20 -14.57 12.24
CA GLN A 13 -15.37 -13.91 11.24
C GLN A 13 -16.32 -13.34 10.17
N PHE A 14 -16.56 -12.03 10.21
CA PHE A 14 -17.17 -11.33 9.09
C PHE A 14 -16.17 -11.36 7.94
N ALA A 15 -16.36 -12.28 6.99
CA ALA A 15 -15.66 -12.21 5.71
C ALA A 15 -16.23 -11.00 4.94
N PHE A 16 -15.51 -9.88 4.93
CA PHE A 16 -15.86 -8.77 4.06
C PHE A 16 -15.71 -9.22 2.60
N ALA A 17 -16.77 -9.05 1.81
CA ALA A 17 -16.75 -9.42 0.41
C ALA A 17 -15.79 -8.50 -0.35
N GLN A 18 -14.71 -9.06 -0.89
CA GLN A 18 -13.80 -8.30 -1.74
C GLN A 18 -14.41 -8.08 -3.12
N LEU A 19 -14.60 -6.83 -3.49
CA LEU A 19 -15.20 -6.43 -4.75
C LEU A 19 -14.23 -5.55 -5.57
N ALA A 20 -14.21 -5.74 -6.87
CA ALA A 20 -13.45 -4.91 -7.81
C ALA A 20 -14.39 -3.99 -8.58
N LEU A 21 -14.13 -2.68 -8.55
CA LEU A 21 -14.86 -1.71 -9.36
C LEU A 21 -14.50 -1.92 -10.83
N VAL A 22 -15.49 -2.00 -11.71
CA VAL A 22 -15.27 -2.08 -13.16
C VAL A 22 -16.17 -1.12 -13.91
N ARG A 23 -15.66 -0.56 -15.01
CA ARG A 23 -16.43 0.23 -15.96
C ARG A 23 -16.64 -0.56 -17.24
N LEU A 24 -17.90 -0.75 -17.62
CA LEU A 24 -18.31 -1.42 -18.84
C LEU A 24 -19.38 -0.58 -19.54
N ASP A 25 -19.17 -0.29 -20.82
CA ASP A 25 -20.08 0.49 -21.65
C ASP A 25 -20.45 1.84 -21.00
N GLY A 26 -19.44 2.50 -20.42
CA GLY A 26 -19.59 3.80 -19.76
C GLY A 26 -20.17 3.76 -18.34
N LYS A 27 -20.75 2.65 -17.89
CA LYS A 27 -21.32 2.50 -16.55
C LYS A 27 -20.41 1.72 -15.60
N VAL A 28 -20.52 1.98 -14.31
CA VAL A 28 -19.75 1.37 -13.23
C VAL A 28 -20.56 0.31 -12.52
N GLY A 29 -19.94 -0.85 -12.29
CA GLY A 29 -20.43 -1.96 -11.49
C GLY A 29 -19.30 -2.60 -10.69
N TYR A 30 -19.57 -3.73 -10.04
CA TYR A 30 -18.63 -4.40 -9.16
C TYR A 30 -18.59 -5.90 -9.39
N LEU A 31 -17.38 -6.45 -9.49
CA LEU A 31 -17.13 -7.88 -9.62
C LEU A 31 -16.79 -8.52 -8.28
N ASN A 32 -17.23 -9.75 -8.07
CA ASN A 32 -16.79 -10.59 -6.96
C ASN A 32 -15.50 -11.36 -7.32
N LYS A 33 -14.89 -12.02 -6.33
CA LYS A 33 -13.70 -12.88 -6.50
C LYS A 33 -13.93 -14.16 -7.33
N LYS A 34 -15.13 -14.36 -7.90
CA LYS A 34 -15.41 -15.39 -8.92
C LYS A 34 -15.45 -14.80 -10.34
N GLY A 35 -15.24 -13.49 -10.49
CA GLY A 35 -15.30 -12.78 -11.77
C GLY A 35 -16.72 -12.46 -12.23
N GLU A 36 -17.73 -12.67 -11.37
CA GLU A 36 -19.14 -12.41 -11.66
C GLU A 36 -19.54 -11.01 -11.15
N PHE A 37 -20.53 -10.38 -11.79
CA PHE A 37 -21.08 -9.12 -11.29
C PHE A 37 -21.85 -9.36 -9.99
N ALA A 38 -21.29 -8.90 -8.87
CA ALA A 38 -22.03 -8.72 -7.62
C ALA A 38 -23.04 -7.58 -7.76
N ILE A 39 -22.63 -6.49 -8.42
CA ILE A 39 -23.48 -5.35 -8.74
C ILE A 39 -23.27 -5.03 -10.21
N LYS A 40 -24.35 -5.11 -10.99
CA LYS A 40 -24.28 -4.87 -12.44
C LYS A 40 -23.90 -3.41 -12.74
N PRO A 41 -23.25 -3.12 -13.89
CA PRO A 41 -22.95 -1.76 -14.30
C PRO A 41 -24.22 -0.91 -14.41
N GLN A 42 -24.33 0.12 -13.57
CA GLN A 42 -25.51 0.99 -13.53
C GLN A 42 -25.21 2.45 -13.14
N TYR A 43 -24.09 2.70 -12.44
CA TYR A 43 -23.73 4.03 -11.96
C TYR A 43 -22.83 4.78 -12.96
N ASP A 44 -22.97 6.09 -13.09
CA ASP A 44 -22.05 6.89 -13.90
C ASP A 44 -20.69 7.06 -13.22
N LYS A 45 -20.73 7.26 -11.89
CA LYS A 45 -19.54 7.40 -11.03
C LYS A 45 -19.75 6.59 -9.75
N ALA A 46 -18.71 5.89 -9.35
CA ALA A 46 -18.61 5.23 -8.06
C ALA A 46 -17.14 5.17 -7.63
N LYS A 47 -16.90 4.89 -6.35
CA LYS A 47 -15.58 4.65 -5.77
C LYS A 47 -15.46 3.19 -5.30
N ASP A 48 -14.26 2.71 -5.05
CA ASP A 48 -14.05 1.35 -4.53
C ASP A 48 -14.78 1.11 -3.20
N PHE A 49 -15.04 -0.17 -2.89
CA PHE A 49 -15.44 -0.56 -1.55
C PHE A 49 -14.31 -0.27 -0.56
N SER A 50 -14.72 0.28 0.58
CA SER A 50 -13.87 0.48 1.74
C SER A 50 -14.72 0.32 2.99
N ASP A 51 -14.27 -0.50 3.93
CA ASP A 51 -14.96 -0.71 5.20
C ASP A 51 -16.40 -1.27 5.00
N GLY A 52 -16.62 -2.01 3.90
CA GLY A 52 -17.92 -2.60 3.54
C GLY A 52 -18.93 -1.66 2.86
N LEU A 53 -18.56 -0.42 2.55
CA LEU A 53 -19.39 0.54 1.82
C LEU A 53 -18.66 1.09 0.60
N ALA A 54 -19.39 1.43 -0.46
CA ALA A 54 -18.85 2.12 -1.63
C ALA A 54 -19.64 3.38 -1.93
N ALA A 55 -18.94 4.48 -2.24
CA ALA A 55 -19.58 5.72 -2.63
C ALA A 55 -20.12 5.61 -4.07
N VAL A 56 -21.37 6.01 -4.30
CA VAL A 56 -22.00 6.08 -5.62
C VAL A 56 -22.59 7.46 -5.84
N ASN A 57 -22.50 7.95 -7.08
CA ASN A 57 -23.13 9.22 -7.45
C ASN A 57 -24.52 8.95 -8.02
N VAL A 58 -25.53 9.57 -7.41
CA VAL A 58 -26.93 9.52 -7.84
C VAL A 58 -27.38 10.97 -8.04
N ASP A 59 -27.77 11.31 -9.27
CA ASP A 59 -28.25 12.65 -9.66
C ASP A 59 -27.33 13.80 -9.21
N GLY A 60 -26.01 13.59 -9.31
CA GLY A 60 -25.00 14.60 -8.98
C GLY A 60 -24.63 14.69 -7.51
N LYS A 61 -25.27 13.93 -6.61
CA LYS A 61 -24.89 13.84 -5.19
C LYS A 61 -24.31 12.47 -4.85
N TRP A 62 -23.42 12.43 -3.87
CA TRP A 62 -22.83 11.19 -3.38
C TRP A 62 -23.65 10.61 -2.22
N GLY A 63 -23.86 9.30 -2.29
CA GLY A 63 -24.36 8.44 -1.21
C GLY A 63 -23.51 7.16 -1.13
N PHE A 64 -23.90 6.21 -0.29
CA PHE A 64 -23.14 4.98 -0.09
C PHE A 64 -24.00 3.74 -0.20
N ILE A 65 -23.51 2.74 -0.92
CA ILE A 65 -24.12 1.43 -1.05
C ILE A 65 -23.37 0.38 -0.24
N ASN A 66 -24.08 -0.65 0.22
CA ASN A 66 -23.49 -1.85 0.79
C ASN A 66 -23.04 -2.83 -0.31
N THR A 67 -22.45 -3.96 0.09
CA THR A 67 -21.94 -4.99 -0.83
C THR A 67 -23.03 -5.71 -1.65
N ASN A 68 -24.30 -5.56 -1.27
CA ASN A 68 -25.45 -6.06 -2.03
C ASN A 68 -25.93 -5.04 -3.08
N GLY A 69 -25.35 -3.82 -3.10
CA GLY A 69 -25.76 -2.72 -3.97
C GLY A 69 -26.92 -1.89 -3.44
N GLU A 70 -27.34 -2.11 -2.19
CA GLU A 70 -28.43 -1.37 -1.56
C GLU A 70 -27.91 -0.06 -0.98
N LEU A 71 -28.67 1.03 -1.12
CA LEU A 71 -28.28 2.34 -0.60
C LEU A 71 -28.36 2.36 0.93
N ALA A 72 -27.21 2.27 1.59
CA ALA A 72 -27.06 2.29 3.03
C ALA A 72 -27.08 3.71 3.61
N ILE A 73 -26.52 4.68 2.86
CA ILE A 73 -26.58 6.10 3.21
C ILE A 73 -27.11 6.85 1.98
N PRO A 74 -28.26 7.54 2.09
CA PRO A 74 -28.86 8.27 0.99
C PRO A 74 -27.91 9.29 0.34
N ALA A 75 -28.03 9.47 -0.96
CA ALA A 75 -27.26 10.48 -1.68
C ALA A 75 -27.65 11.89 -1.24
N GLY A 76 -26.67 12.69 -0.83
CA GLY A 76 -26.91 14.04 -0.33
C GLY A 76 -25.65 14.87 -0.07
N PHE A 77 -24.47 14.30 -0.34
CA PHE A 77 -23.18 14.96 -0.15
C PHE A 77 -22.65 15.52 -1.47
N ASP A 78 -21.93 16.64 -1.40
CA ASP A 78 -21.28 17.28 -2.55
C ASP A 78 -20.03 16.50 -2.98
N ASP A 79 -19.29 15.97 -1.99
CA ASP A 79 -18.12 15.13 -2.18
C ASP A 79 -17.91 14.25 -0.93
N VAL A 80 -17.25 13.11 -1.09
CA VAL A 80 -17.03 12.12 -0.02
C VAL A 80 -15.65 11.49 -0.15
N GLU A 81 -15.00 11.14 0.96
CA GLU A 81 -13.80 10.29 0.96
C GLU A 81 -14.20 8.80 1.10
N TYR A 82 -13.24 7.92 1.39
CA TYR A 82 -13.52 6.50 1.69
C TYR A 82 -13.89 6.33 3.17
N PHE A 83 -14.68 5.29 3.48
CA PHE A 83 -14.81 4.87 4.87
C PHE A 83 -13.52 4.19 5.32
N ASN A 84 -13.01 4.55 6.49
CA ASN A 84 -11.93 3.83 7.14
C ASN A 84 -12.18 3.87 8.65
N SER A 85 -12.03 2.72 9.31
CA SER A 85 -12.20 2.62 10.76
C SER A 85 -13.59 3.09 11.24
N GLY A 86 -14.63 2.87 10.44
CA GLY A 86 -16.01 3.24 10.78
C GLY A 86 -16.42 4.67 10.44
N LEU A 87 -15.49 5.52 9.97
CA LEU A 87 -15.71 6.94 9.72
C LEU A 87 -15.39 7.33 8.28
N CYS A 88 -16.03 8.37 7.77
CA CYS A 88 -15.78 8.93 6.44
C CYS A 88 -15.85 10.46 6.52
N VAL A 89 -14.92 11.16 5.87
CA VAL A 89 -15.02 12.61 5.68
C VAL A 89 -15.94 12.88 4.49
N VAL A 90 -16.94 13.72 4.71
CA VAL A 90 -17.87 14.16 3.65
C VAL A 90 -17.89 15.68 3.57
N SER A 91 -18.36 16.21 2.44
CA SER A 91 -18.67 17.61 2.30
C SER A 91 -20.13 17.83 1.94
N LYS A 92 -20.75 18.82 2.59
CA LYS A 92 -22.10 19.28 2.30
C LYS A 92 -22.17 20.78 2.54
N ASP A 93 -22.71 21.51 1.57
CA ASP A 93 -22.84 22.97 1.62
C ASP A 93 -21.49 23.67 1.85
N ARG A 94 -20.43 23.15 1.21
CA ARG A 94 -19.03 23.60 1.33
C ARG A 94 -18.41 23.41 2.73
N LYS A 95 -19.03 22.65 3.63
CA LYS A 95 -18.48 22.30 4.95
C LYS A 95 -18.05 20.83 4.96
N ARG A 96 -16.85 20.54 5.50
CA ARG A 96 -16.36 19.18 5.73
C ARG A 96 -16.61 18.74 7.17
N PHE A 97 -17.00 17.49 7.35
CA PHE A 97 -17.22 16.85 8.66
C PHE A 97 -17.14 15.33 8.52
N TYR A 98 -17.03 14.61 9.65
CA TYR A 98 -17.09 13.15 9.65
C TYR A 98 -18.53 12.65 9.78
N ILE A 99 -18.81 11.54 9.11
CA ILE A 99 -19.98 10.70 9.35
C ILE A 99 -19.57 9.29 9.76
N ASN A 100 -20.44 8.61 10.51
CA ASN A 100 -20.32 7.17 10.75
C ASN A 100 -21.00 6.35 9.63
N LYS A 101 -20.92 5.01 9.72
CA LYS A 101 -21.54 4.08 8.74
C LYS A 101 -23.08 4.14 8.65
N LYS A 102 -23.76 4.87 9.54
CA LYS A 102 -25.19 5.15 9.47
C LYS A 102 -25.50 6.50 8.81
N GLY A 103 -24.48 7.27 8.43
CA GLY A 103 -24.62 8.62 7.90
C GLY A 103 -24.79 9.71 8.96
N GLU A 104 -24.65 9.38 10.24
CA GLU A 104 -24.78 10.33 11.35
C GLU A 104 -23.49 11.15 11.48
N THR A 105 -23.61 12.46 11.67
CA THR A 105 -22.45 13.34 11.91
C THR A 105 -21.75 12.98 13.22
N VAL A 106 -20.42 12.98 13.21
CA VAL A 106 -19.59 12.66 14.37
C VAL A 106 -18.86 13.92 14.85
N GLU A 107 -18.93 14.19 16.15
CA GLU A 107 -18.19 15.29 16.77
C GLU A 107 -16.70 14.95 16.86
N THR A 108 -15.84 15.93 16.57
CA THR A 108 -14.38 15.78 16.61
C THR A 108 -13.72 16.88 17.42
N PRO A 109 -12.50 16.63 17.93
CA PRO A 109 -11.63 17.69 18.42
C PRO A 109 -11.48 18.80 17.37
N ALA A 110 -11.28 20.04 17.83
CA ALA A 110 -11.02 21.16 16.94
C ALA A 110 -9.77 20.88 16.09
N THR A 111 -9.92 20.93 14.77
CA THR A 111 -8.82 20.70 13.83
C THR A 111 -8.95 21.66 12.66
N ASP A 112 -7.82 22.19 12.22
CA ASP A 112 -7.78 23.08 11.05
C ASP A 112 -8.02 22.30 9.75
N LYS A 113 -7.84 20.97 9.79
CA LYS A 113 -7.97 20.08 8.63
C LYS A 113 -8.48 18.69 9.04
N TYR A 114 -9.35 18.15 8.20
CA TYR A 114 -9.84 16.78 8.27
C TYR A 114 -8.91 15.87 7.45
N TYR A 115 -8.50 14.76 8.05
CA TYR A 115 -7.65 13.74 7.43
C TYR A 115 -8.35 12.39 7.45
N ASP A 116 -8.05 11.54 6.48
CA ASP A 116 -8.59 10.18 6.48
C ASP A 116 -8.00 9.37 7.64
N PHE A 117 -8.76 8.38 8.10
CA PHE A 117 -8.25 7.38 9.02
C PHE A 117 -7.34 6.41 8.27
N GLU A 118 -6.24 6.02 8.89
CA GLU A 118 -5.33 4.96 8.45
C GLU A 118 -5.24 3.95 9.60
N ASP A 119 -5.89 2.80 9.45
CA ASP A 119 -5.89 1.69 10.43
C ASP A 119 -6.15 2.11 11.89
N GLY A 120 -7.23 2.85 12.13
CA GLY A 120 -7.74 3.17 13.45
C GLY A 120 -7.30 4.52 14.02
N VAL A 121 -6.39 5.22 13.33
CA VAL A 121 -5.88 6.54 13.73
C VAL A 121 -6.00 7.58 12.61
N ALA A 122 -6.13 8.84 12.98
CA ALA A 122 -6.10 9.96 12.04
C ALA A 122 -5.21 11.08 12.58
N ILE A 123 -4.53 11.78 11.67
CA ILE A 123 -3.75 12.98 12.01
C ILE A 123 -4.71 14.14 12.28
N ILE A 124 -4.46 14.89 13.35
CA ILE A 124 -5.16 16.14 13.66
C ILE A 124 -4.16 17.29 13.64
N ARG A 125 -4.60 18.50 13.26
CA ARG A 125 -3.71 19.66 13.10
C ARG A 125 -4.25 20.88 13.83
N LYS A 126 -3.35 21.61 14.48
CA LYS A 126 -3.60 22.92 15.07
C LYS A 126 -2.38 23.82 14.84
N GLY A 127 -2.54 24.83 13.98
CA GLY A 127 -1.43 25.66 13.53
C GLY A 127 -0.36 24.82 12.81
N GLU A 128 0.89 24.96 13.25
CA GLU A 128 2.04 24.24 12.68
C GLU A 128 2.25 22.84 13.26
N LYS A 129 1.56 22.51 14.36
CA LYS A 129 1.73 21.23 15.05
C LYS A 129 0.64 20.23 14.68
N VAL A 130 1.00 18.96 14.74
CA VAL A 130 0.12 17.83 14.50
C VAL A 130 0.10 16.86 15.68
N GLY A 131 -1.05 16.21 15.85
CA GLY A 131 -1.31 15.17 16.83
C GLY A 131 -2.01 13.97 16.17
N LEU A 132 -2.53 13.06 16.99
CA LEU A 132 -3.29 11.88 16.55
C LEU A 132 -4.58 11.75 17.34
N MET A 133 -5.63 11.28 16.68
CA MET A 133 -6.86 10.79 17.31
C MET A 133 -7.15 9.34 16.89
N ASN A 134 -7.89 8.61 17.71
CA ASN A 134 -8.45 7.31 17.32
C ASN A 134 -9.82 7.44 16.64
N ALA A 135 -10.34 6.31 16.14
CA ALA A 135 -11.66 6.19 15.54
C ALA A 135 -12.85 6.51 16.48
N LYS A 136 -12.62 6.66 17.79
CA LYS A 136 -13.61 7.20 18.74
C LYS A 136 -13.50 8.72 18.88
N CYS A 137 -12.72 9.37 18.00
CA CYS A 137 -12.40 10.79 18.00
C CYS A 137 -11.73 11.30 19.29
N ALA A 138 -11.12 10.41 20.09
CA ALA A 138 -10.32 10.80 21.24
C ALA A 138 -8.89 11.11 20.82
N VAL A 139 -8.35 12.25 21.28
CA VAL A 139 -6.96 12.64 21.07
C VAL A 139 -6.05 11.66 21.82
N ILE A 140 -5.17 10.96 21.09
CA ILE A 140 -4.16 10.05 21.65
C ILE A 140 -2.81 10.77 21.77
N VAL A 141 -2.47 11.57 20.77
CA VAL A 141 -1.25 12.38 20.76
C VAL A 141 -1.66 13.83 20.63
N ASP A 142 -1.30 14.63 21.63
CA ASP A 142 -1.53 16.07 21.60
C ASP A 142 -0.74 16.73 20.45
N TYR A 143 -1.10 17.98 20.11
CA TYR A 143 -0.52 18.75 19.00
C TYR A 143 0.94 19.14 19.29
N LYS A 144 1.86 18.18 19.23
CA LYS A 144 3.26 18.34 19.64
C LYS A 144 4.28 18.15 18.53
N TYR A 145 3.98 17.35 17.50
CA TYR A 145 4.94 17.04 16.44
C TYR A 145 4.85 18.06 15.30
N ASP A 146 5.96 18.33 14.61
CA ASP A 146 5.97 19.12 13.38
C ASP A 146 5.40 18.30 12.21
N VAL A 147 5.73 17.00 12.19
CA VAL A 147 5.32 16.06 11.13
C VAL A 147 5.03 14.70 11.73
N ILE A 148 3.92 14.10 11.30
CA ILE A 148 3.64 12.67 11.40
C ILE A 148 3.44 12.17 9.96
N LYS A 149 4.20 11.15 9.55
CA LYS A 149 4.01 10.47 8.26
C LYS A 149 2.87 9.45 8.38
N SER A 150 2.29 9.07 7.25
CA SER A 150 1.34 7.95 7.19
C SER A 150 1.89 6.71 7.89
N PHE A 151 0.99 5.94 8.47
CA PHE A 151 1.33 4.71 9.16
C PHE A 151 1.73 3.64 8.13
N GLU A 152 2.83 2.94 8.39
CA GLU A 152 3.26 1.77 7.64
C GLU A 152 3.18 0.59 8.61
N GLY A 153 2.07 -0.17 8.52
CA GLY A 153 1.68 -1.14 9.54
C GLY A 153 1.24 -0.45 10.84
N ASP A 154 1.92 -0.73 11.94
CA ASP A 154 1.59 -0.18 13.27
C ASP A 154 2.42 1.04 13.68
N TYR A 155 3.29 1.52 12.78
CA TYR A 155 4.28 2.54 13.11
C TYR A 155 4.22 3.73 12.16
N ALA A 156 4.47 4.92 12.71
CA ALA A 156 4.62 6.14 11.95
C ALA A 156 5.94 6.82 12.29
N ARG A 157 6.60 7.38 11.27
CA ARG A 157 7.74 8.27 11.46
C ARG A 157 7.25 9.64 11.89
N VAL A 158 7.90 10.20 12.89
CA VAL A 158 7.55 11.51 13.44
C VAL A 158 8.75 12.42 13.49
N LYS A 159 8.51 13.71 13.31
CA LYS A 159 9.52 14.76 13.41
C LYS A 159 9.09 15.81 14.41
N ASN A 160 10.02 16.21 15.27
CA ASN A 160 9.89 17.40 16.10
C ASN A 160 11.27 18.05 16.27
N ASP A 161 11.34 19.37 16.20
CA ASP A 161 12.55 20.16 16.41
C ASP A 161 13.73 19.70 15.54
N GLY A 162 13.44 19.39 14.28
CA GLY A 162 14.45 18.97 13.31
C GLY A 162 14.82 17.49 13.35
N LYS A 163 14.45 16.74 14.38
CA LYS A 163 14.84 15.33 14.57
C LYS A 163 13.71 14.35 14.34
N TRP A 164 14.05 13.21 13.74
CA TRP A 164 13.14 12.11 13.44
C TRP A 164 13.24 10.96 14.44
N GLY A 165 12.10 10.33 14.67
CA GLY A 165 11.93 9.10 15.45
C GLY A 165 10.70 8.33 14.95
N ILE A 166 10.26 7.33 15.72
CA ILE A 166 9.11 6.48 15.37
C ILE A 166 8.17 6.35 16.57
N ILE A 167 6.88 6.46 16.32
CA ILE A 167 5.82 6.13 17.30
C ILE A 167 4.98 4.95 16.80
N ASP A 168 4.29 4.28 17.73
CA ASP A 168 3.20 3.36 17.40
C ASP A 168 1.83 4.07 17.33
N LYS A 169 0.77 3.32 17.00
CA LYS A 169 -0.62 3.82 16.94
C LYS A 169 -1.17 4.35 18.28
N THR A 170 -0.53 4.03 19.40
CA THR A 170 -0.87 4.57 20.73
C THR A 170 -0.13 5.87 21.03
N GLY A 171 0.74 6.33 20.13
CA GLY A 171 1.57 7.51 20.33
C GLY A 171 2.82 7.28 21.17
N LYS A 172 3.08 6.03 21.57
CA LYS A 172 4.28 5.68 22.32
C LYS A 172 5.49 5.78 21.40
N VAL A 173 6.55 6.43 21.87
CA VAL A 173 7.83 6.50 21.18
C VAL A 173 8.48 5.11 21.19
N VAL A 174 8.71 4.57 20.00
CA VAL A 174 9.37 3.28 19.74
C VAL A 174 10.85 3.51 19.42
N ILE A 175 11.16 4.59 18.70
CA ILE A 175 12.52 5.06 18.44
C ILE A 175 12.58 6.55 18.76
N GLU A 176 13.51 6.93 19.64
CA GLU A 176 13.70 8.31 20.07
C GLU A 176 14.00 9.27 18.92
N LEU A 177 13.51 10.51 19.05
CA LEU A 177 13.64 11.56 18.05
C LEU A 177 15.02 12.21 18.12
N GLN A 178 16.03 11.57 17.54
CA GLN A 178 17.42 12.05 17.57
C GLN A 178 18.14 12.03 16.22
N TYR A 179 17.48 11.53 15.17
CA TYR A 179 18.08 11.27 13.87
C TYR A 179 17.75 12.34 12.83
N GLU A 180 18.69 12.65 11.93
CA GLU A 180 18.49 13.57 10.80
C GLU A 180 17.53 12.97 9.76
N GLU A 181 17.59 11.65 9.57
CA GLU A 181 16.73 10.88 8.70
C GLU A 181 16.49 9.49 9.31
N ILE A 182 15.32 8.89 9.04
CA ILE A 182 14.98 7.53 9.48
C ILE A 182 14.08 6.83 8.47
N GLY A 183 14.29 5.53 8.31
CA GLY A 183 13.48 4.64 7.50
C GLY A 183 12.21 4.16 8.19
N ASN A 184 11.42 3.38 7.46
CA ASN A 184 10.28 2.68 8.05
C ASN A 184 10.76 1.54 8.97
N LEU A 185 9.95 1.19 9.98
CA LEU A 185 10.28 0.14 10.93
C LEU A 185 9.90 -1.23 10.37
N TYR A 186 10.86 -2.16 10.33
CA TYR A 186 10.67 -3.54 9.89
C TYR A 186 11.19 -4.50 10.95
N LYS A 187 10.33 -5.31 11.57
CA LYS A 187 10.71 -6.28 12.62
C LYS A 187 11.63 -5.68 13.71
N ASN A 188 11.35 -4.46 14.17
CA ASN A 188 12.16 -3.69 15.13
C ASN A 188 13.55 -3.25 14.63
N ILE A 189 13.73 -3.19 13.32
CA ILE A 189 14.95 -2.75 12.64
C ILE A 189 14.59 -1.63 11.67
N THR A 190 15.42 -0.60 11.61
CA THR A 190 15.33 0.42 10.57
C THR A 190 16.70 0.98 10.26
N TRP A 191 16.83 1.75 9.18
CA TRP A 191 18.01 2.55 8.92
C TRP A 191 17.81 3.96 9.45
N ALA A 192 18.91 4.63 9.77
CA ALA A 192 18.89 6.04 10.14
C ALA A 192 20.16 6.76 9.68
N LYS A 193 20.05 8.08 9.63
CA LYS A 193 21.19 8.98 9.54
C LYS A 193 21.37 9.68 10.87
N SER A 194 22.58 9.58 11.45
CA SER A 194 22.98 10.25 12.68
C SER A 194 24.24 11.08 12.42
N GLY A 195 24.11 12.41 12.49
CA GLY A 195 25.12 13.31 11.94
C GLY A 195 25.28 13.04 10.44
N ASP A 196 26.50 12.73 10.00
CA ASP A 196 26.77 12.34 8.60
C ASP A 196 26.77 10.82 8.37
N ALA A 197 26.70 10.01 9.43
CA ALA A 197 26.80 8.57 9.33
C ALA A 197 25.44 7.93 9.01
N PHE A 198 25.42 7.03 8.02
CA PHE A 198 24.31 6.11 7.80
C PHE A 198 24.54 4.79 8.54
N GLY A 199 23.47 4.23 9.08
CA GLY A 199 23.56 3.00 9.86
C GLY A 199 22.21 2.34 10.09
N LEU A 200 22.23 1.25 10.85
CA LEU A 200 21.03 0.52 11.26
C LEU A 200 20.76 0.75 12.74
N ILE A 201 19.48 0.86 13.09
CA ILE A 201 18.99 0.79 14.45
C ILE A 201 18.46 -0.62 14.68
N THR A 202 19.08 -1.34 15.61
CA THR A 202 18.66 -2.68 16.02
C THR A 202 18.49 -2.70 17.53
N ALA A 203 17.32 -3.15 18.02
CA ALA A 203 16.99 -3.12 19.44
C ALA A 203 17.24 -1.73 20.10
N GLY A 204 16.88 -0.65 19.38
CA GLY A 204 17.05 0.74 19.82
C GLY A 204 18.47 1.29 19.76
N LYS A 205 19.47 0.50 19.34
CA LYS A 205 20.87 0.92 19.25
C LYS A 205 21.28 1.20 17.80
N PHE A 206 21.78 2.40 17.56
CA PHE A 206 22.34 2.79 16.27
C PHE A 206 23.75 2.21 16.07
N LYS A 207 24.01 1.64 14.90
CA LYS A 207 25.31 1.18 14.45
C LYS A 207 25.58 1.73 13.05
N ALA A 208 26.57 2.62 12.94
CA ALA A 208 27.03 3.15 11.66
C ALA A 208 27.62 2.04 10.78
N ILE A 209 27.46 2.16 9.47
CA ILE A 209 28.09 1.29 8.47
C ILE A 209 29.09 2.13 7.68
N GLU A 210 30.37 1.76 7.75
CA GLU A 210 31.46 2.56 7.22
C GLU A 210 31.42 2.72 5.69
N GLY A 211 31.50 3.97 5.24
CA GLY A 211 31.49 4.33 3.82
C GLY A 211 30.14 4.22 3.13
N VAL A 212 29.07 3.85 3.85
CA VAL A 212 27.72 3.85 3.30
C VAL A 212 27.15 5.27 3.31
N ASP A 213 26.64 5.70 2.16
CA ASP A 213 26.06 7.03 1.96
C ASP A 213 24.54 7.00 1.73
N LYS A 214 23.94 5.80 1.65
CA LYS A 214 22.49 5.60 1.59
C LYS A 214 22.08 4.17 1.94
N ILE A 215 20.95 4.02 2.65
CA ILE A 215 20.30 2.74 2.92
C ILE A 215 18.81 2.89 2.55
N TRP A 216 18.22 1.85 1.98
CA TRP A 216 16.78 1.81 1.68
C TRP A 216 16.03 0.97 2.72
N ASP A 217 14.72 1.15 2.80
CA ASP A 217 13.87 0.43 3.76
C ASP A 217 13.96 -1.08 3.56
N PHE A 218 13.76 -1.82 4.66
CA PHE A 218 13.51 -3.25 4.60
C PHE A 218 12.05 -3.48 4.18
N TYR A 219 11.82 -4.51 3.36
CA TYR A 219 10.50 -4.83 2.81
C TYR A 219 10.05 -6.22 3.23
N ALA A 220 10.20 -7.24 2.38
CA ALA A 220 9.68 -8.58 2.66
C ALA A 220 10.70 -9.50 3.36
N GLN A 221 11.99 -9.21 3.29
CA GLN A 221 13.06 -10.11 3.73
C GLN A 221 14.09 -9.39 4.60
N ASP A 222 14.86 -10.17 5.35
CA ASP A 222 15.91 -9.71 6.28
C ASP A 222 17.19 -9.23 5.54
N ILE A 223 17.02 -8.69 4.33
CA ILE A 223 18.05 -8.14 3.46
C ILE A 223 17.49 -6.84 2.84
N THR A 224 18.25 -5.76 2.94
CA THR A 224 17.99 -4.51 2.19
C THR A 224 19.19 -4.17 1.32
N TYR A 225 19.14 -3.04 0.61
CA TYR A 225 20.23 -2.54 -0.21
C TYR A 225 20.77 -1.22 0.31
N ALA A 226 22.07 -1.04 0.11
CA ALA A 226 22.82 0.11 0.57
C ALA A 226 23.82 0.54 -0.51
N ARG A 227 24.12 1.84 -0.53
CA ARG A 227 25.03 2.45 -1.50
C ARG A 227 26.34 2.85 -0.82
N LYS A 228 27.43 2.51 -1.48
CA LYS A 228 28.80 2.90 -1.14
C LYS A 228 29.56 3.12 -2.44
N ASP A 229 30.33 4.19 -2.50
CA ASP A 229 31.15 4.55 -3.68
C ASP A 229 30.35 4.58 -4.99
N LYS A 230 29.13 5.14 -4.93
CA LYS A 230 28.14 5.23 -6.04
C LYS A 230 27.61 3.89 -6.57
N LYS A 231 28.03 2.75 -6.01
CA LYS A 231 27.50 1.42 -6.35
C LYS A 231 26.59 0.92 -5.24
N ILE A 232 25.66 0.05 -5.61
CA ILE A 232 24.67 -0.53 -4.70
C ILE A 232 24.99 -2.00 -4.50
N GLY A 233 24.99 -2.40 -3.23
CA GLY A 233 25.08 -3.78 -2.77
C GLY A 233 23.89 -4.09 -1.86
N PHE A 234 23.95 -5.25 -1.21
CA PHE A 234 22.90 -5.73 -0.31
C PHE A 234 23.48 -6.01 1.06
N ILE A 235 22.77 -5.61 2.11
CA ILE A 235 23.16 -5.80 3.51
C ILE A 235 22.11 -6.58 4.28
N ASP A 236 22.57 -7.36 5.26
CA ASP A 236 21.70 -8.05 6.21
C ASP A 236 21.18 -7.10 7.31
N THR A 237 20.38 -7.65 8.22
CA THR A 237 19.83 -6.95 9.40
C THR A 237 20.87 -6.46 10.41
N LYS A 238 22.14 -6.89 10.29
CA LYS A 238 23.27 -6.49 11.16
C LYS A 238 24.18 -5.45 10.48
N GLY A 239 23.88 -5.13 9.21
CA GLY A 239 24.64 -4.21 8.37
C GLY A 239 25.85 -4.85 7.68
N ASN A 240 25.94 -6.19 7.64
CA ASN A 240 26.99 -6.88 6.91
C ASN A 240 26.62 -6.97 5.43
N TRP A 241 27.60 -6.81 4.53
CA TRP A 241 27.38 -7.04 3.11
C TRP A 241 27.07 -8.51 2.83
N VAL A 242 25.88 -8.75 2.29
CA VAL A 242 25.49 -10.03 1.69
C VAL A 242 25.99 -10.08 0.25
N ILE A 243 25.92 -8.96 -0.46
CA ILE A 243 26.50 -8.77 -1.78
C ILE A 243 27.19 -7.41 -1.79
N GLU A 244 28.48 -7.40 -2.08
CA GLU A 244 29.28 -6.18 -2.14
C GLU A 244 28.75 -5.19 -3.20
N PRO A 245 28.91 -3.87 -3.00
CA PRO A 245 28.49 -2.85 -3.94
C PRO A 245 29.08 -3.05 -5.35
N LYS A 246 28.21 -3.39 -6.30
CA LYS A 246 28.63 -3.58 -7.71
C LYS A 246 27.58 -3.14 -8.74
N PHE A 247 26.34 -2.91 -8.32
CA PHE A 247 25.23 -2.58 -9.22
C PHE A 247 24.99 -1.08 -9.30
N ASP A 248 24.53 -0.60 -10.46
CA ASP A 248 24.12 0.81 -10.63
C ASP A 248 22.71 1.07 -10.10
N LYS A 249 21.81 0.10 -10.28
CA LYS A 249 20.44 0.12 -9.77
C LYS A 249 20.03 -1.29 -9.36
N VAL A 250 19.24 -1.36 -8.30
CA VAL A 250 18.62 -2.60 -7.81
C VAL A 250 17.20 -2.30 -7.36
N LYS A 251 16.39 -3.35 -7.20
CA LYS A 251 15.14 -3.32 -6.42
C LYS A 251 15.25 -4.33 -5.27
N ALA A 252 14.31 -4.30 -4.34
CA ALA A 252 14.32 -5.15 -3.16
C ALA A 252 14.29 -6.65 -3.53
N PHE A 253 14.83 -7.47 -2.62
CA PHE A 253 14.65 -8.92 -2.72
C PHE A 253 13.20 -9.31 -2.47
N SER A 254 12.66 -10.16 -3.34
CA SER A 254 11.41 -10.91 -3.12
C SER A 254 11.60 -12.35 -3.63
N LYS A 255 11.07 -13.35 -2.93
CA LYS A 255 11.27 -14.78 -3.26
C LYS A 255 12.75 -15.13 -3.53
N ASN A 256 13.67 -14.62 -2.70
CA ASN A 256 15.14 -14.78 -2.85
C ASN A 256 15.75 -14.26 -4.16
N LEU A 257 15.03 -13.46 -4.96
CA LEU A 257 15.52 -12.83 -6.18
C LEU A 257 15.39 -11.31 -6.10
N ALA A 258 16.37 -10.58 -6.63
CA ALA A 258 16.35 -9.13 -6.72
C ALA A 258 16.57 -8.67 -8.17
N PRO A 259 15.73 -7.77 -8.70
CA PRO A 259 16.02 -7.08 -9.95
C PRO A 259 17.29 -6.26 -9.82
N VAL A 260 18.22 -6.42 -10.76
CA VAL A 260 19.46 -5.64 -10.85
C VAL A 260 19.67 -5.13 -12.26
N LEU A 261 20.17 -3.91 -12.37
CA LEU A 261 20.56 -3.33 -13.65
C LEU A 261 22.02 -3.70 -13.95
N VAL A 262 22.23 -4.42 -15.05
CA VAL A 262 23.55 -4.78 -15.58
C VAL A 262 23.69 -4.14 -16.95
N GLY A 263 24.66 -3.22 -17.08
CA GLY A 263 24.75 -2.35 -18.25
C GLY A 263 23.51 -1.46 -18.38
N LYS A 264 22.65 -1.73 -19.36
CA LYS A 264 21.40 -0.98 -19.61
C LYS A 264 20.14 -1.83 -19.47
N LYS A 265 20.28 -3.08 -19.04
CA LYS A 265 19.18 -4.04 -19.00
C LYS A 265 19.01 -4.60 -17.60
N TRP A 266 17.78 -4.92 -17.26
CA TRP A 266 17.41 -5.55 -15.99
C TRP A 266 17.46 -7.07 -16.13
N GLY A 267 18.07 -7.70 -15.12
CA GLY A 267 18.05 -9.14 -14.86
C GLY A 267 17.80 -9.38 -13.38
N TYR A 268 17.98 -10.62 -12.92
CA TYR A 268 17.71 -10.99 -11.52
C TYR A 268 18.85 -11.77 -10.92
N VAL A 269 19.23 -11.41 -9.69
CA VAL A 269 20.25 -12.13 -8.91
C VAL A 269 19.62 -12.83 -7.72
N ASN A 270 20.21 -13.95 -7.31
CA ASN A 270 19.89 -14.58 -6.03
C ASN A 270 20.61 -13.88 -4.85
N THR A 271 20.38 -14.37 -3.63
CA THR A 271 20.97 -13.85 -2.40
C THR A 271 22.49 -14.03 -2.31
N SER A 272 23.09 -14.91 -3.13
CA SER A 272 24.54 -15.01 -3.29
C SER A 272 25.10 -14.01 -4.32
N GLY A 273 24.24 -13.26 -5.01
CA GLY A 273 24.63 -12.31 -6.04
C GLY A 273 24.93 -12.93 -7.41
N ASN A 274 24.52 -14.18 -7.64
CA ASN A 274 24.61 -14.87 -8.92
C ASN A 274 23.41 -14.49 -9.79
N LEU A 275 23.66 -14.22 -11.08
CA LEU A 275 22.60 -13.93 -12.05
C LEU A 275 21.82 -15.21 -12.35
N ILE A 276 20.52 -15.21 -12.04
CA ILE A 276 19.59 -16.32 -12.29
C ILE A 276 18.81 -16.07 -13.58
N VAL A 277 18.47 -14.81 -13.84
CA VAL A 277 17.79 -14.40 -15.07
C VAL A 277 18.65 -13.34 -15.75
N ASP A 278 19.03 -13.62 -17.00
CA ASP A 278 19.90 -12.75 -17.77
C ASP A 278 19.34 -11.33 -17.89
N ALA A 279 20.25 -10.36 -17.91
CA ALA A 279 19.91 -8.95 -18.03
C ALA A 279 19.55 -8.60 -19.48
N VAL A 280 18.29 -8.83 -19.85
CA VAL A 280 17.77 -8.60 -21.21
C VAL A 280 16.57 -7.63 -21.26
N TYR A 281 15.98 -7.31 -20.12
CA TYR A 281 14.74 -6.53 -20.03
C TYR A 281 15.00 -5.01 -19.93
N ASP A 282 14.11 -4.22 -20.50
CA ASP A 282 14.13 -2.75 -20.41
C ASP A 282 13.66 -2.24 -19.04
N ASP A 283 12.81 -3.01 -18.35
CA ASP A 283 12.39 -2.79 -16.96
C ASP A 283 12.00 -4.13 -16.33
N ALA A 284 12.06 -4.22 -15.00
CA ALA A 284 11.75 -5.43 -14.24
C ALA A 284 11.30 -5.06 -12.82
N GLU A 285 10.24 -5.66 -12.30
CA GLU A 285 9.74 -5.45 -10.94
C GLU A 285 10.06 -6.63 -10.02
N VAL A 286 9.82 -6.47 -8.72
CA VAL A 286 10.02 -7.56 -7.75
C VAL A 286 9.01 -8.68 -7.97
N PHE A 287 9.35 -9.91 -7.56
CA PHE A 287 8.42 -11.02 -7.55
C PHE A 287 7.27 -10.78 -6.57
N SER A 288 6.05 -11.10 -6.97
CA SER A 288 4.90 -11.13 -6.07
C SER A 288 4.92 -12.37 -5.16
N GLU A 289 4.00 -12.44 -4.20
CA GLU A 289 3.79 -13.64 -3.40
C GLU A 289 3.36 -14.86 -4.23
N ASP A 290 2.71 -14.62 -5.38
CA ASP A 290 2.32 -15.64 -6.37
C ASP A 290 3.50 -16.17 -7.19
N GLY A 291 4.71 -15.64 -7.00
CA GLY A 291 5.93 -16.15 -7.63
C GLY A 291 6.15 -15.69 -9.08
N LEU A 292 5.44 -14.64 -9.51
CA LEU A 292 5.61 -14.03 -10.83
C LEU A 292 6.12 -12.59 -10.70
N ALA A 293 6.98 -12.18 -11.61
CA ALA A 293 7.50 -10.81 -11.68
C ALA A 293 7.17 -10.14 -13.03
N PRO A 294 6.67 -8.89 -13.02
CA PRO A 294 6.57 -8.09 -14.23
C PRO A 294 7.94 -7.82 -14.86
N VAL A 295 8.06 -8.09 -16.15
CA VAL A 295 9.24 -7.72 -16.95
C VAL A 295 8.82 -7.01 -18.23
N LYS A 296 9.65 -6.08 -18.69
CA LYS A 296 9.35 -5.26 -19.85
C LYS A 296 10.41 -5.44 -20.93
N LEU A 297 9.97 -5.73 -22.14
CA LEU A 297 10.73 -5.46 -23.36
C LEU A 297 10.14 -4.18 -23.97
N LYS A 298 9.39 -4.33 -25.06
CA LYS A 298 8.53 -3.26 -25.58
C LYS A 298 7.32 -3.02 -24.67
N ASN A 299 6.60 -4.09 -24.34
CA ASN A 299 5.45 -4.10 -23.43
C ASN A 299 5.77 -5.01 -22.22
N TRP A 300 4.87 -5.03 -21.25
CA TRP A 300 4.98 -5.84 -20.04
C TRP A 300 4.49 -7.27 -20.27
N GLY A 301 5.20 -8.21 -19.67
CA GLY A 301 4.84 -9.61 -19.50
C GLY A 301 5.29 -10.08 -18.11
N PHE A 302 5.19 -11.38 -17.85
CA PHE A 302 5.47 -11.92 -16.52
C PHE A 302 6.32 -13.18 -16.62
N ILE A 303 7.35 -13.25 -15.77
CA ILE A 303 8.22 -14.42 -15.65
C ILE A 303 8.03 -15.12 -14.31
N ASP A 304 8.33 -16.41 -14.27
CA ASP A 304 8.52 -17.14 -13.01
C ASP A 304 9.94 -16.93 -12.44
N THR A 305 10.21 -17.54 -11.28
CA THR A 305 11.49 -17.45 -10.57
C THR A 305 12.66 -18.10 -11.31
N THR A 306 12.40 -18.87 -12.37
CA THR A 306 13.45 -19.42 -13.26
C THR A 306 13.78 -18.48 -14.41
N GLY A 307 12.99 -17.41 -14.61
CA GLY A 307 13.11 -16.49 -15.73
C GLY A 307 12.26 -16.88 -16.95
N LYS A 308 11.48 -17.97 -16.86
CA LYS A 308 10.60 -18.39 -17.95
C LYS A 308 9.42 -17.43 -18.07
N ILE A 309 9.17 -16.93 -19.27
CA ILE A 309 7.98 -16.12 -19.58
C ILE A 309 6.73 -16.99 -19.45
N ILE A 310 5.86 -16.66 -18.51
CA ILE A 310 4.55 -17.28 -18.29
C ILE A 310 3.46 -16.50 -19.02
N ILE A 311 3.53 -15.16 -18.97
CA ILE A 311 2.61 -14.27 -19.69
C ILE A 311 3.42 -13.45 -20.69
N PRO A 312 3.07 -13.48 -22.00
CA PRO A 312 3.80 -12.78 -23.04
C PRO A 312 3.94 -11.27 -22.80
N THR A 313 5.01 -10.69 -23.33
CA THR A 313 5.33 -9.25 -23.22
C THR A 313 4.50 -8.41 -24.21
N GLU A 314 3.17 -8.41 -24.03
CA GLU A 314 2.22 -7.76 -24.93
C GLU A 314 1.24 -6.81 -24.24
N TYR A 315 1.34 -6.65 -22.92
CA TYR A 315 0.40 -5.86 -22.11
C TYR A 315 0.97 -4.53 -21.64
N ASP A 316 0.10 -3.55 -21.47
CA ASP A 316 0.37 -2.40 -20.60
C ASP A 316 -0.03 -2.77 -19.17
N ILE A 317 0.68 -2.24 -18.17
CA ILE A 317 0.27 -2.26 -16.75
C ILE A 317 0.27 -0.81 -16.24
N THR A 318 -0.45 -0.51 -15.17
CA THR A 318 -0.31 0.82 -14.56
C THR A 318 1.14 1.01 -14.14
N ALA A 319 1.79 2.02 -14.73
CA ALA A 319 3.05 2.49 -14.20
C ALA A 319 2.73 3.17 -12.86
N ALA A 320 3.25 2.66 -11.75
CA ALA A 320 3.37 3.42 -10.52
C ALA A 320 4.09 4.73 -10.87
N SER A 321 3.33 5.79 -11.09
CA SER A 321 3.87 7.10 -11.40
C SER A 321 4.48 7.61 -10.10
N ILE A 322 5.76 7.95 -10.16
CA ILE A 322 6.47 8.68 -9.11
C ILE A 322 5.68 9.99 -8.91
N GLY A 323 4.77 10.03 -7.93
CA GLY A 323 3.84 11.15 -7.74
C GLY A 323 2.40 10.79 -7.35
N SER A 324 1.99 9.52 -7.30
CA SER A 324 0.68 9.15 -6.72
C SER A 324 0.68 9.44 -5.21
N ILE A 325 0.05 10.55 -4.83
CA ILE A 325 -0.33 10.92 -3.47
C ILE A 325 -1.43 9.96 -2.94
N PHE A 326 -1.97 9.10 -3.81
CA PHE A 326 -3.00 8.11 -3.50
C PHE A 326 -2.49 6.71 -3.83
N GLY A 327 -2.03 5.98 -2.81
CA GLY A 327 -1.75 4.54 -2.84
C GLY A 327 -0.57 4.07 -3.71
N LYS A 328 0.23 3.15 -3.17
CA LYS A 328 1.15 2.33 -3.99
C LYS A 328 0.28 1.37 -4.81
N GLU A 329 -0.03 1.68 -6.07
CA GLU A 329 -0.57 0.66 -6.98
C GLU A 329 0.55 -0.37 -7.24
N GLU A 330 0.42 -1.56 -6.65
CA GLU A 330 1.41 -2.61 -6.83
C GLU A 330 1.37 -3.13 -8.27
N LYS A 331 2.53 -3.03 -8.94
CA LYS A 331 2.75 -3.75 -10.20
C LYS A 331 2.97 -5.22 -9.86
N GLY A 332 2.06 -6.09 -10.28
CA GLY A 332 2.23 -7.51 -10.10
C GLY A 332 0.94 -8.24 -9.81
N PHE A 333 1.09 -9.49 -9.41
CA PHE A 333 -0.01 -10.33 -8.96
C PHE A 333 -0.36 -10.04 -7.51
N ILE A 334 -1.66 -10.00 -7.23
CA ILE A 334 -2.24 -9.90 -5.90
C ILE A 334 -3.32 -10.98 -5.82
N ASP A 335 -3.20 -11.89 -4.86
CA ASP A 335 -4.10 -13.03 -4.66
C ASP A 335 -4.38 -13.82 -5.96
N GLY A 336 -3.33 -14.12 -6.72
CA GLY A 336 -3.42 -14.94 -7.94
C GLY A 336 -3.96 -14.23 -9.18
N LEU A 337 -4.24 -12.92 -9.10
CA LEU A 337 -4.69 -12.12 -10.25
C LEU A 337 -3.76 -10.94 -10.52
N VAL A 338 -3.58 -10.62 -11.80
CA VAL A 338 -2.92 -9.39 -12.22
C VAL A 338 -3.82 -8.55 -13.11
N ARG A 339 -3.85 -7.25 -12.85
CA ARG A 339 -4.53 -6.28 -13.68
C ARG A 339 -3.64 -5.85 -14.85
N VAL A 340 -4.13 -6.00 -16.06
CA VAL A 340 -3.41 -5.63 -17.29
C VAL A 340 -4.31 -4.87 -18.25
N LYS A 341 -3.69 -4.14 -19.19
CA LYS A 341 -4.36 -3.44 -20.27
C LYS A 341 -3.90 -3.98 -21.61
N ASN A 342 -4.84 -4.41 -22.44
CA ASN A 342 -4.55 -5.02 -23.73
C ASN A 342 -4.24 -3.97 -24.82
N SER A 343 -3.90 -4.45 -26.02
CA SER A 343 -3.60 -3.60 -27.19
C SER A 343 -4.74 -2.68 -27.63
N LYS A 344 -6.00 -3.02 -27.30
CA LYS A 344 -7.20 -2.20 -27.53
C LYS A 344 -7.48 -1.21 -26.39
N LYS A 345 -6.54 -1.03 -25.48
CA LYS A 345 -6.64 -0.12 -24.32
C LYS A 345 -7.81 -0.46 -23.38
N LYS A 346 -8.23 -1.73 -23.33
CA LYS A 346 -9.20 -2.24 -22.36
C LYS A 346 -8.48 -2.96 -21.22
N TRP A 347 -9.04 -2.88 -20.02
CA TRP A 347 -8.51 -3.47 -18.79
C TRP A 347 -9.11 -4.86 -18.53
N GLY A 348 -8.34 -5.75 -17.93
CA GLY A 348 -8.77 -7.09 -17.56
C GLY A 348 -7.88 -7.68 -16.48
N PHE A 349 -8.33 -8.81 -15.93
CA PHE A 349 -7.58 -9.58 -14.94
C PHE A 349 -7.10 -10.87 -15.57
N LEU A 350 -5.81 -11.14 -15.48
CA LEU A 350 -5.25 -12.43 -15.84
C LEU A 350 -4.96 -13.24 -14.58
N ASP A 351 -5.19 -14.55 -14.64
CA ASP A 351 -4.69 -15.47 -13.62
C ASP A 351 -3.18 -15.74 -13.79
N THR A 352 -2.60 -16.53 -12.88
CA THR A 352 -1.17 -16.89 -12.89
C THR A 352 -0.74 -17.71 -14.10
N LYS A 353 -1.68 -18.16 -14.94
CA LYS A 353 -1.42 -18.85 -16.20
C LYS A 353 -1.62 -17.94 -17.42
N GLY A 354 -1.95 -16.67 -17.21
CA GLY A 354 -2.23 -15.70 -18.28
C GLY A 354 -3.63 -15.82 -18.87
N GLN A 355 -4.55 -16.56 -18.24
CA GLN A 355 -5.93 -16.71 -18.71
C GLN A 355 -6.78 -15.55 -18.22
N LEU A 356 -7.66 -15.04 -19.08
CA LEU A 356 -8.56 -13.93 -18.74
C LEU A 356 -9.61 -14.40 -17.74
N PHE A 357 -9.45 -13.98 -16.48
CA PHE A 357 -10.20 -14.46 -15.32
C PHE A 357 -11.72 -14.27 -15.45
N THR A 358 -12.16 -13.12 -15.97
CA THR A 358 -13.59 -12.77 -16.08
C THR A 358 -14.20 -13.17 -17.44
N GLY A 359 -13.37 -13.65 -18.37
CA GLY A 359 -13.74 -13.79 -19.79
C GLY A 359 -14.10 -12.46 -20.49
N LYS A 360 -13.90 -11.30 -19.84
CA LYS A 360 -14.30 -9.98 -20.33
C LYS A 360 -13.19 -8.94 -20.16
N TRP A 361 -13.15 -7.99 -21.09
CA TRP A 361 -12.36 -6.78 -20.98
C TRP A 361 -13.26 -5.57 -20.68
N PHE A 362 -12.76 -4.61 -19.93
CA PHE A 362 -13.49 -3.46 -19.38
C PHE A 362 -12.88 -2.14 -19.85
N ASP A 363 -13.66 -1.06 -19.81
CA ASP A 363 -13.17 0.30 -20.05
C ASP A 363 -12.21 0.74 -18.95
N ASN A 364 -12.51 0.32 -17.72
CA ASN A 364 -11.66 0.42 -16.55
C ASN A 364 -11.92 -0.75 -15.61
N ALA A 365 -10.93 -1.15 -14.83
CA ALA A 365 -11.08 -2.10 -13.75
C ALA A 365 -10.16 -1.67 -12.60
N GLU A 366 -10.59 -1.73 -11.36
CA GLU A 366 -9.76 -1.49 -10.17
C GLU A 366 -9.47 -2.81 -9.46
N LEU A 367 -8.42 -2.86 -8.65
CA LEU A 367 -8.10 -4.06 -7.85
C LEU A 367 -9.25 -4.41 -6.89
N PHE A 368 -9.32 -5.67 -6.49
CA PHE A 368 -10.30 -6.12 -5.50
C PHE A 368 -10.00 -5.50 -4.13
N LYS A 369 -11.00 -4.84 -3.52
CA LYS A 369 -10.91 -4.19 -2.20
C LYS A 369 -12.06 -4.61 -1.27
N GLN A 370 -11.85 -4.48 0.03
CA GLN A 370 -12.80 -4.86 1.11
C GLN A 370 -13.73 -3.73 1.52
#